data_AF-A0A352L1S1-F1
#
_entry.id   AF-A0A352L1S1-F1
#
_cell.length_a   1.000
_cell.length_b   1.000
_cell.length_c   1.000
_cell.angle_alpha   90.00
_cell.angle_beta   90.00
_cell.angle_gamma   90.00
#
_symmetry.space_group_name_H-M   'P 1'
#
loop_
_entity.id
_entity.type
_entity.pdbx_description
1 polymer ?
#
loop_
_entity_poly.entity_id
_entity_poly.type
_entity_poly.pdbx_seq_one_letter_code
_entity_poly.pdbx_strand_id
1 'polypeptide(L)'
;MTEVVGVSGGDVSEGAGGVVTSATDTATWVLGLGFLLMALIHLTQFRRRFFRLLRSTVRLLKVGLIEYPLRIARLPLMQAIWRHRAVVRFRRVVVVPGAVAWLLFRAIPGLLLEAPPGWLWFLFGFSLCSLALNSRPGRDAQELTSEWLANAWHKLQARIFVALLDLLLEFFRMVLNLIERFLYAVDEWLRFHSEESWLSIVVKAVLGVVWSFVSFLIRIYVNLLIEPTFHPVKHFPVVTVAHKMILPGLVLLQGSMVTLLQPYLGRVLAESVTWFNIFFIPGIFGFAVWELKENWRLYASNRRPRLMPVAVGSHGETVARLLRPGFYSGTLPKIFRRRRRLELQQPSFRRFSMRRSVQSQLDHVQEAIRNFVKRDLIRVLQLCPVWAGTGIRCARVSSASNSFLVDIECPLLGEEPIRLLFQEQSGWVVAGVDRPGCLRFASADQLRSLQHALEGFYRKCGIDMVREQLESAFVHDHPYDINGESLVVWPGGDFRREIVALLVQKRQLRPLPAAEAQQAGLLPTDRQLVIFNESGTVWSDWIRRWETGAQGLPQACLQAPG
;
A
#
# COMPACT_ATOMS: atom_id res chain seq x y z
N MET A 1 37.57 65.73 -29.50
CA MET A 1 37.22 64.73 -30.53
C MET A 1 36.71 63.51 -29.80
N THR A 2 35.39 63.41 -29.70
CA THR A 2 34.62 62.36 -29.05
C THR A 2 34.35 61.25 -30.06
N GLU A 3 34.99 60.10 -29.88
CA GLU A 3 34.63 58.88 -30.62
C GLU A 3 33.62 58.11 -29.77
N VAL A 4 32.36 58.21 -30.17
CA VAL A 4 31.24 57.46 -29.60
C VAL A 4 31.32 56.05 -30.17
N VAL A 5 31.80 55.09 -29.37
CA VAL A 5 31.62 53.66 -29.65
C VAL A 5 30.16 53.34 -29.39
N GLY A 6 29.36 53.37 -30.46
CA GLY A 6 27.98 52.91 -30.44
C GLY A 6 27.93 51.40 -30.24
N VAL A 7 27.53 50.97 -29.03
CA VAL A 7 27.09 49.59 -28.80
C VAL A 7 25.77 49.42 -29.54
N SER A 8 25.78 48.62 -30.60
CA SER A 8 24.60 48.23 -31.36
C SER A 8 23.60 47.53 -30.45
N GLY A 9 22.39 48.09 -30.32
CA GLY A 9 21.28 47.55 -29.51
C GLY A 9 20.63 46.26 -30.04
N GLY A 10 21.38 45.43 -30.79
CA GLY A 10 20.89 44.16 -31.36
C GLY A 10 20.94 42.97 -30.39
N ASP A 11 21.97 42.89 -29.55
CA ASP A 11 22.31 41.64 -28.84
C ASP A 11 21.39 41.31 -27.65
N VAL A 12 20.69 42.29 -27.06
CA VAL A 12 19.80 42.04 -25.92
C VAL A 12 18.45 41.46 -26.36
N SER A 13 18.00 41.76 -27.59
CA SER A 13 16.72 41.25 -28.12
C SER A 13 16.82 39.82 -28.64
N GLU A 14 17.94 39.43 -29.26
CA GLU A 14 18.19 38.06 -29.71
C GLU A 14 18.41 37.09 -28.54
N GLY A 15 19.10 37.52 -27.48
CA GLY A 15 19.26 36.73 -26.26
C GLY A 15 17.94 36.50 -25.50
N ALA A 16 17.06 37.50 -25.44
CA ALA A 16 15.74 37.36 -24.83
C ALA A 16 14.81 36.44 -25.65
N GLY A 17 14.86 36.51 -26.98
CA GLY A 17 14.12 35.63 -27.88
C GLY A 17 14.57 34.16 -27.77
N GLY A 18 15.87 33.91 -27.65
CA GLY A 18 16.44 32.56 -27.46
C GLY A 18 16.03 31.91 -26.14
N VAL A 19 15.94 32.68 -25.05
CA VAL A 19 15.51 32.17 -23.74
C VAL A 19 14.01 31.87 -23.71
N VAL A 20 13.17 32.71 -24.33
CA VAL A 20 11.71 32.50 -24.40
C VAL A 20 11.35 31.32 -25.32
N THR A 21 12.05 31.14 -26.43
CA THR A 21 11.88 29.97 -27.32
C THR A 21 12.32 28.67 -26.64
N SER A 22 13.46 28.67 -25.95
CA SER A 22 13.89 27.55 -25.11
C SER A 22 12.88 27.20 -24.00
N ALA A 23 12.29 28.20 -23.34
CA ALA A 23 11.29 28.00 -22.28
C ALA A 23 9.97 27.43 -22.81
N THR A 24 9.57 27.80 -24.03
CA THR A 24 8.34 27.30 -24.67
C THR A 24 8.51 25.89 -25.21
N ASP A 25 9.66 25.56 -25.80
CA ASP A 25 10.00 24.19 -26.21
C ASP A 25 10.09 23.25 -25.02
N THR A 26 10.73 23.67 -23.93
CA THR A 26 10.77 22.87 -22.70
C THR A 26 9.37 22.66 -22.11
N ALA A 27 8.51 23.69 -22.11
CA ALA A 27 7.13 23.56 -21.64
C ALA A 27 6.30 22.56 -22.49
N THR A 28 6.44 22.55 -23.81
CA THR A 28 5.70 21.61 -24.68
C THR A 28 6.15 20.16 -24.46
N TRP A 29 7.45 19.90 -24.29
CA TRP A 29 7.96 18.58 -23.92
C TRP A 29 7.45 18.11 -22.56
N VAL A 30 7.39 19.01 -21.58
CA VAL A 30 6.87 18.72 -20.23
C VAL A 30 5.40 18.34 -20.29
N LEU A 31 4.59 19.11 -21.03
CA LEU A 31 3.17 18.83 -21.20
C LEU A 31 2.94 17.52 -21.97
N GLY A 32 3.70 17.29 -23.04
CA GLY A 32 3.62 16.05 -23.83
C GLY A 32 4.00 14.81 -23.02
N LEU A 33 5.09 14.87 -22.26
CA LEU A 33 5.51 13.79 -21.37
C LEU A 33 4.50 13.58 -20.23
N GLY A 34 3.99 14.67 -19.66
CA GLY A 34 2.96 14.63 -18.62
C GLY A 34 1.70 13.92 -19.10
N PHE A 35 1.20 14.25 -20.29
CA PHE A 35 0.03 13.61 -20.88
C PHE A 35 0.27 12.13 -21.17
N LEU A 36 1.45 11.77 -21.72
CA LEU A 36 1.84 10.39 -21.96
C LEU A 36 1.84 9.56 -20.67
N LEU A 37 2.41 10.11 -19.58
CA LEU A 37 2.46 9.45 -18.28
C LEU A 37 1.06 9.31 -17.67
N MET A 38 0.24 10.35 -17.75
CA MET A 38 -1.18 10.32 -17.33
C MET A 38 -1.96 9.21 -18.03
N ALA A 39 -1.81 9.10 -19.35
CA ALA A 39 -2.43 8.06 -20.15
C ALA A 39 -1.92 6.66 -19.77
N LEU A 40 -0.62 6.50 -19.48
CA LEU A 40 -0.05 5.23 -19.01
C LEU A 40 -0.56 4.80 -17.62
N ILE A 41 -0.77 5.74 -16.71
CA ILE A 41 -1.20 5.45 -15.33
C ILE A 41 -2.70 5.12 -15.28
N HIS A 42 -3.54 5.97 -15.86
CA HIS A 42 -4.99 5.90 -15.67
C HIS A 42 -5.72 5.06 -16.74
N LEU A 43 -5.20 4.96 -17.97
CA LEU A 43 -5.86 4.24 -19.06
C LEU A 43 -5.25 2.84 -19.23
N THR A 44 -5.92 1.83 -18.66
CA THR A 44 -5.47 0.42 -18.72
C THR A 44 -5.33 -0.11 -20.14
N GLN A 45 -6.21 0.33 -21.06
CA GLN A 45 -6.15 -0.07 -22.47
C GLN A 45 -4.96 0.55 -23.21
N PHE A 46 -4.68 1.83 -22.98
CA PHE A 46 -3.53 2.53 -23.57
C PHE A 46 -2.22 1.90 -23.09
N ARG A 47 -2.09 1.66 -21.78
CA ARG A 47 -0.93 0.98 -21.18
C ARG A 47 -0.64 -0.37 -21.84
N ARG A 48 -1.68 -1.21 -22.01
CA ARG A 48 -1.52 -2.53 -22.65
C ARG A 48 -1.06 -2.43 -24.10
N ARG A 49 -1.62 -1.49 -24.88
CA ARG A 49 -1.23 -1.27 -26.29
C ARG A 49 0.19 -0.72 -26.39
N PHE A 50 0.54 0.28 -25.59
CA PHE A 50 1.87 0.90 -25.56
C PHE A 50 2.97 -0.13 -25.27
N PHE A 51 2.83 -0.92 -24.19
CA PHE A 51 3.83 -1.95 -23.86
C PHE A 51 3.87 -3.10 -24.87
N ARG A 52 2.75 -3.43 -25.52
CA ARG A 52 2.74 -4.41 -26.62
C ARG A 52 3.54 -3.91 -27.81
N LEU A 53 3.33 -2.64 -28.19
CA LEU A 53 4.05 -2.01 -29.29
C LEU A 53 5.54 -1.92 -28.98
N LEU A 54 5.91 -1.43 -27.78
CA LEU A 54 7.30 -1.37 -27.34
C LEU A 54 7.98 -2.75 -27.34
N ARG A 55 7.33 -3.78 -26.80
CA ARG A 55 7.87 -5.15 -26.85
C ARG A 55 7.99 -5.67 -28.28
N SER A 56 7.06 -5.34 -29.15
CA SER A 56 7.12 -5.72 -30.57
C SER A 56 8.30 -5.05 -31.26
N THR A 57 8.51 -3.75 -31.04
CA THR A 57 9.63 -2.99 -31.60
C THR A 57 10.96 -3.52 -31.08
N VAL A 58 11.09 -3.77 -29.77
CA VAL A 58 12.30 -4.37 -29.18
C VAL A 58 12.55 -5.77 -29.73
N ARG A 59 11.50 -6.58 -29.91
CA ARG A 59 11.62 -7.91 -30.51
C ARG A 59 12.04 -7.83 -31.97
N LEU A 60 11.46 -6.92 -32.75
CA LEU A 60 11.83 -6.67 -34.15
C LEU A 60 13.29 -6.21 -34.25
N LEU A 61 13.72 -5.27 -33.40
CA LEU A 61 15.11 -4.82 -33.32
C LEU A 61 16.05 -5.97 -32.94
N LYS A 62 15.72 -6.75 -31.92
CA LYS A 62 16.53 -7.90 -31.49
C LYS A 62 16.62 -8.95 -32.59
N VAL A 63 15.51 -9.23 -33.27
CA VAL A 63 15.49 -10.18 -34.39
C VAL A 63 16.33 -9.61 -35.54
N GLY A 64 16.10 -8.38 -35.98
CA GLY A 64 16.78 -7.78 -37.12
C GLY A 64 18.27 -7.54 -36.91
N LEU A 65 18.67 -7.01 -35.75
CA LEU A 65 20.06 -6.63 -35.48
C LEU A 65 20.90 -7.75 -34.85
N ILE A 66 20.29 -8.70 -34.13
CA ILE A 66 21.04 -9.71 -33.36
C ILE A 66 20.74 -11.12 -33.88
N GLU A 67 19.50 -11.57 -33.80
CA GLU A 67 19.19 -12.99 -34.06
C GLU A 67 19.28 -13.37 -35.54
N TYR A 68 18.84 -12.51 -36.45
CA TYR A 68 18.84 -12.79 -37.89
C TYR A 68 20.27 -12.82 -38.47
N PRO A 69 21.17 -11.87 -38.16
CA PRO A 69 22.57 -11.95 -38.56
C PRO A 69 23.27 -13.19 -37.98
N LEU A 70 23.00 -13.52 -36.71
CA LEU A 70 23.54 -14.73 -36.08
C LEU A 70 23.01 -16.01 -36.72
N ARG A 71 21.73 -16.05 -37.14
CA ARG A 71 21.15 -17.18 -37.85
C ARG A 71 21.76 -17.34 -39.24
N ILE A 72 21.92 -16.26 -40.00
CA ILE A 72 22.60 -16.27 -41.30
C ILE A 72 24.04 -16.77 -41.15
N ALA A 73 24.76 -16.29 -40.14
CA ALA A 73 26.12 -16.74 -39.84
C ALA A 73 26.21 -18.22 -39.42
N ARG A 74 25.11 -18.80 -38.92
CA ARG A 74 25.03 -20.22 -38.54
C ARG A 74 24.56 -21.14 -39.66
N LEU A 75 24.15 -20.62 -40.82
CA LEU A 75 23.78 -21.45 -41.96
C LEU A 75 24.98 -22.29 -42.44
N PRO A 76 24.80 -23.56 -42.80
CA PRO A 76 25.89 -24.46 -43.17
C PRO A 76 26.71 -23.94 -44.37
N LEU A 77 26.06 -23.29 -45.33
CA LEU A 77 26.72 -22.65 -46.47
C LEU A 77 27.63 -21.49 -46.02
N MET A 78 27.11 -20.62 -45.15
CA MET A 78 27.87 -19.48 -44.66
C MET A 78 29.02 -19.93 -43.74
N GLN A 79 28.80 -20.96 -42.92
CA GLN A 79 29.86 -21.58 -42.12
C GLN A 79 30.93 -22.27 -42.99
N ALA A 80 30.54 -22.91 -44.10
CA ALA A 80 31.49 -23.50 -45.04
C ALA A 80 32.39 -22.43 -45.69
N ILE A 81 31.80 -21.30 -46.10
CA ILE A 81 32.54 -20.14 -46.60
C ILE A 81 33.42 -19.54 -45.51
N TRP A 82 32.89 -19.35 -44.29
CA TRP A 82 33.62 -18.74 -43.17
C TRP A 82 34.77 -19.60 -42.64
N ARG A 83 34.67 -20.93 -42.77
CA ARG A 83 35.72 -21.90 -42.39
C ARG A 83 36.70 -22.17 -43.53
N HIS A 84 36.43 -21.69 -44.74
CA HIS A 84 37.34 -21.85 -45.88
C HIS A 84 38.67 -21.15 -45.60
N ARG A 85 39.79 -21.85 -45.82
CA ARG A 85 41.14 -21.38 -45.45
C ARG A 85 41.47 -20.00 -46.03
N ALA A 86 41.03 -19.71 -47.25
CA ALA A 86 41.25 -18.41 -47.90
C ALA A 86 40.48 -17.27 -47.20
N VAL A 87 39.24 -17.51 -46.77
CA VAL A 87 38.40 -16.52 -46.09
C VAL A 87 38.90 -16.24 -44.67
N VAL A 88 39.36 -17.29 -43.97
CA VAL A 88 40.00 -17.13 -42.66
C VAL A 88 41.29 -16.30 -42.78
N ARG A 89 42.12 -16.58 -43.80
CA ARG A 89 43.35 -15.82 -44.05
C ARG A 89 43.03 -14.36 -44.43
N PHE A 90 42.06 -14.13 -45.30
CA PHE A 90 41.61 -12.79 -45.67
C PHE A 90 41.08 -12.01 -44.46
N ARG A 91 40.25 -12.62 -43.61
CA ARG A 91 39.74 -11.97 -42.41
C ARG A 91 40.85 -11.60 -41.44
N ARG A 92 41.81 -12.50 -41.23
CA ARG A 92 42.91 -12.31 -40.28
C ARG A 92 43.93 -11.26 -40.77
N VAL A 93 44.19 -11.17 -42.08
CA VAL A 93 45.21 -10.30 -42.65
C VAL A 93 44.64 -8.94 -43.08
N VAL A 94 43.39 -8.89 -43.52
CA VAL A 94 42.79 -7.71 -44.14
C VAL A 94 41.66 -7.13 -43.30
N VAL A 95 40.66 -7.94 -42.92
CA VAL A 95 39.44 -7.39 -42.29
C VAL A 95 39.69 -6.93 -40.86
N VAL A 96 40.28 -7.78 -40.01
CA VAL A 96 40.51 -7.44 -38.59
C VAL A 96 41.53 -6.32 -38.43
N PRO A 97 42.71 -6.37 -39.09
CA PRO A 97 43.65 -5.26 -39.03
C PRO A 97 43.11 -3.99 -39.69
N GLY A 98 42.29 -4.12 -40.73
CA GLY A 98 41.59 -3.01 -41.39
C GLY A 98 40.65 -2.28 -40.44
N ALA A 99 39.84 -3.02 -39.69
CA ALA A 99 38.93 -2.46 -38.70
C ALA A 99 39.67 -1.74 -37.56
N VAL A 100 40.74 -2.37 -37.03
CA VAL A 100 41.56 -1.77 -35.97
C VAL A 100 42.28 -0.52 -36.47
N ALA A 101 42.88 -0.57 -37.65
CA ALA A 101 43.55 0.56 -38.26
C ALA A 101 42.58 1.70 -38.59
N TRP A 102 41.36 1.38 -39.04
CA TRP A 102 40.34 2.38 -39.31
C TRP A 102 39.93 3.10 -38.03
N LEU A 103 39.76 2.35 -36.95
CA LEU A 103 39.40 2.91 -35.65
C LEU A 103 40.52 3.82 -35.09
N LEU A 104 41.78 3.35 -35.10
CA LEU A 104 42.92 4.07 -34.52
C LEU A 104 43.43 5.23 -35.37
N PHE A 105 43.50 5.07 -36.70
CA PHE A 105 44.12 6.04 -37.59
C PHE A 105 43.12 6.92 -38.33
N ARG A 106 41.80 6.66 -38.21
CA ARG A 106 40.78 7.47 -38.90
C ARG A 106 39.61 7.89 -38.02
N ALA A 107 39.00 6.98 -37.25
CA ALA A 107 37.81 7.28 -36.47
C ALA A 107 38.13 8.13 -35.22
N ILE A 108 39.10 7.70 -34.40
CA ILE A 108 39.52 8.43 -33.20
C ILE A 108 40.14 9.80 -33.57
N PRO A 109 41.11 9.87 -34.52
CA PRO A 109 41.66 11.15 -34.97
C PRO A 109 40.60 12.07 -35.57
N GLY A 110 39.63 11.55 -36.33
CA GLY A 110 38.54 12.35 -36.90
C GLY A 110 37.53 12.88 -35.87
N LEU A 111 37.56 12.38 -34.63
CA LEU A 111 36.73 12.88 -33.53
C LEU A 111 37.47 13.93 -32.68
N LEU A 112 38.81 13.87 -32.67
CA LEU A 112 39.70 14.70 -31.84
C LEU A 112 40.36 15.85 -32.61
N LEU A 113 40.54 15.70 -33.92
CA LEU A 113 41.18 16.67 -34.81
C LEU A 113 40.14 17.18 -35.82
N GLU A 114 40.16 18.48 -36.10
CA GLU A 114 39.25 19.14 -37.04
C GLU A 114 39.40 18.63 -38.48
N ALA A 115 40.60 18.14 -38.84
CA ALA A 115 40.86 17.51 -40.13
C ALA A 115 41.45 16.10 -39.93
N PRO A 116 40.78 15.04 -40.42
CA PRO A 116 41.31 13.70 -40.29
C PRO A 116 42.53 13.48 -41.18
N PRO A 117 43.51 12.68 -40.75
CA PRO A 117 44.69 12.38 -41.55
C PRO A 117 44.32 11.69 -42.88
N GLY A 118 45.12 11.95 -43.91
CA GLY A 118 44.87 11.48 -45.28
C GLY A 118 44.90 9.96 -45.45
N TRP A 119 44.40 9.47 -46.59
CA TRP A 119 44.30 8.03 -46.87
C TRP A 119 45.63 7.27 -46.81
N LEU A 120 46.75 7.93 -47.10
CA LEU A 120 48.10 7.35 -46.98
C LEU A 120 48.44 6.98 -45.52
N TRP A 121 48.01 7.80 -44.55
CA TRP A 121 48.19 7.52 -43.13
C TRP A 121 47.36 6.32 -42.67
N PHE A 122 46.14 6.17 -43.19
CA PHE A 122 45.33 4.98 -42.96
C PHE A 122 45.96 3.73 -43.57
N LEU A 123 46.48 3.80 -44.80
CA LEU A 123 47.14 2.66 -45.45
C LEU A 123 48.43 2.24 -44.72
N PHE A 124 49.19 3.21 -44.23
CA PHE A 124 50.35 2.95 -43.38
C PHE A 124 49.95 2.30 -42.05
N GLY A 125 48.97 2.86 -41.35
CA GLY A 125 48.42 2.30 -40.12
C GLY A 125 47.82 0.90 -40.32
N PHE A 126 47.17 0.65 -41.46
CA PHE A 126 46.66 -0.65 -41.85
C PHE A 126 47.78 -1.69 -42.02
N SER A 127 48.84 -1.35 -42.75
CA SER A 127 50.01 -2.22 -42.92
C SER A 127 50.65 -2.54 -41.57
N LEU A 128 50.84 -1.53 -40.72
CA LEU A 128 51.42 -1.69 -39.39
C LEU A 128 50.54 -2.58 -38.49
N CYS A 129 49.24 -2.33 -38.42
CA CYS A 129 48.29 -3.17 -37.67
C CYS A 129 48.24 -4.59 -38.23
N SER A 130 48.33 -4.78 -39.55
CA SER A 130 48.32 -6.10 -40.18
C SER A 130 49.57 -6.92 -39.81
N LEU A 131 50.74 -6.29 -39.85
CA LEU A 131 52.00 -6.90 -39.40
C LEU A 131 51.97 -7.20 -37.90
N ALA A 132 51.54 -6.24 -37.08
CA ALA A 132 51.50 -6.37 -35.63
C ALA A 132 50.55 -7.49 -35.17
N LEU A 133 49.29 -7.48 -35.63
CA LEU A 133 48.27 -8.46 -35.22
C LEU A 133 48.52 -9.86 -35.78
N ASN A 134 49.24 -9.98 -36.90
CA ASN A 134 49.54 -11.26 -37.51
C ASN A 134 50.90 -11.85 -37.10
N SER A 135 51.71 -11.09 -36.35
CA SER A 135 52.94 -11.54 -35.71
C SER A 135 52.67 -12.55 -34.59
N ARG A 136 53.70 -13.31 -34.17
CA ARG A 136 53.62 -14.23 -33.02
C ARG A 136 53.12 -13.53 -31.74
N PRO A 137 53.75 -12.43 -31.26
CA PRO A 137 53.29 -11.76 -30.04
C PRO A 137 51.90 -11.14 -30.20
N GLY A 138 51.52 -10.69 -31.39
CA GLY A 138 50.19 -10.13 -31.65
C GLY A 138 49.07 -11.16 -31.53
N ARG A 139 49.31 -12.42 -31.93
CA ARG A 139 48.34 -13.51 -31.77
C ARG A 139 48.19 -13.92 -30.31
N ASP A 140 49.30 -14.03 -29.59
CA ASP A 140 49.28 -14.36 -28.16
C ASP A 140 48.54 -13.27 -27.37
N ALA A 141 48.76 -11.99 -27.72
CA ALA A 141 48.02 -10.87 -27.14
C ALA A 141 46.51 -10.91 -27.46
N GLN A 142 46.11 -11.33 -28.67
CA GLN A 142 44.69 -11.50 -29.03
C GLN A 142 44.01 -12.58 -28.19
N GLU A 143 44.68 -13.71 -27.97
CA GLU A 143 44.15 -14.81 -27.16
C GLU A 143 44.01 -14.38 -25.69
N LEU A 144 45.07 -13.81 -25.10
CA LEU A 144 45.08 -13.31 -23.72
C LEU A 144 44.02 -12.21 -23.49
N THR A 145 43.88 -11.27 -24.41
CA THR A 145 42.86 -10.20 -24.28
C THR A 145 41.45 -10.75 -24.37
N SER A 146 41.19 -11.72 -25.24
CA SER A 146 39.88 -12.34 -25.38
C SER A 146 39.48 -13.14 -24.12
N GLU A 147 40.41 -13.90 -23.55
CA GLU A 147 40.20 -14.64 -22.31
C GLU A 147 40.03 -13.71 -21.12
N TRP A 148 40.86 -12.66 -21.03
CA TRP A 148 40.74 -11.64 -19.99
C TRP A 148 39.39 -10.93 -20.06
N LEU A 149 38.93 -10.53 -21.25
CA LEU A 149 37.67 -9.80 -21.42
C LEU A 149 36.46 -10.68 -21.07
N ALA A 150 36.48 -11.96 -21.48
CA ALA A 150 35.44 -12.92 -21.13
C ALA A 150 35.38 -13.17 -19.62
N ASN A 151 36.53 -13.36 -18.98
CA ASN A 151 36.63 -13.57 -17.54
C ASN A 151 36.26 -12.31 -16.74
N ALA A 152 36.67 -11.12 -17.20
CA ALA A 152 36.32 -9.85 -16.59
C ALA A 152 34.81 -9.60 -16.67
N TRP A 153 34.19 -9.85 -17.83
CA TRP A 153 32.75 -9.73 -18.00
C TRP A 153 31.96 -10.65 -17.06
N HIS A 154 32.39 -11.92 -16.95
CA HIS A 154 31.73 -12.88 -16.08
C HIS A 154 31.87 -12.52 -14.59
N LYS A 155 33.06 -12.06 -14.16
CA LYS A 155 33.30 -11.58 -12.80
C LYS A 155 32.52 -10.29 -12.47
N LEU A 156 32.42 -9.37 -13.43
CA LEU A 156 31.68 -8.11 -13.31
C LEU A 156 30.18 -8.37 -13.11
N GLN A 157 29.59 -9.26 -13.91
CA GLN A 157 28.16 -9.56 -13.88
C GLN A 157 27.74 -10.33 -12.61
N ALA A 158 28.58 -11.25 -12.11
CA ALA A 158 28.15 -12.19 -11.07
C ALA A 158 28.34 -11.70 -9.63
N ARG A 159 29.33 -10.83 -9.33
CA ARG A 159 29.66 -10.47 -7.93
C ARG A 159 29.86 -8.99 -7.67
N ILE A 160 30.44 -8.25 -8.61
CA ILE A 160 30.84 -6.86 -8.36
C ILE A 160 29.62 -5.96 -8.19
N PHE A 161 28.58 -6.12 -9.01
CA PHE A 161 27.38 -5.28 -8.89
C PHE A 161 26.65 -5.45 -7.56
N VAL A 162 26.46 -6.70 -7.11
CA VAL A 162 25.80 -6.99 -5.83
C VAL A 162 26.64 -6.51 -4.67
N ALA A 163 27.94 -6.80 -4.66
CA ALA A 163 28.85 -6.35 -3.61
C ALA A 163 28.95 -4.81 -3.53
N LEU A 164 28.95 -4.12 -4.67
CA LEU A 164 28.94 -2.66 -4.71
C LEU A 164 27.63 -2.09 -4.14
N LEU A 165 26.50 -2.72 -4.47
CA LEU A 165 25.21 -2.33 -3.92
C LEU A 165 25.18 -2.53 -2.41
N ASP A 166 25.64 -3.68 -1.91
CA ASP A 166 25.69 -3.98 -0.47
C ASP A 166 26.62 -3.01 0.26
N LEU A 167 27.80 -2.72 -0.29
CA LEU A 167 28.73 -1.72 0.25
C LEU A 167 28.07 -0.33 0.35
N LEU A 168 27.34 0.07 -0.70
CA LEU A 168 26.63 1.35 -0.72
C LEU A 168 25.52 1.38 0.35
N LEU A 169 24.75 0.29 0.51
CA LEU A 169 23.71 0.16 1.53
C LEU A 169 24.30 0.22 2.95
N GLU A 170 25.41 -0.47 3.20
CA GLU A 170 26.12 -0.44 4.48
C GLU A 170 26.68 0.96 4.78
N PHE A 171 27.23 1.63 3.76
CA PHE A 171 27.68 3.02 3.89
C PHE A 171 26.55 3.95 4.33
N PHE A 172 25.36 3.87 3.69
CA PHE A 172 24.21 4.69 4.11
C PHE A 172 23.75 4.36 5.53
N ARG A 173 23.69 3.08 5.90
CA ARG A 173 23.35 2.70 7.29
C ARG A 173 24.35 3.27 8.28
N MET A 174 25.63 3.22 7.98
CA MET A 174 26.68 3.78 8.83
C MET A 174 26.51 5.29 8.98
N VAL A 175 26.28 6.03 7.89
CA VAL A 175 26.08 7.49 7.91
C VAL A 175 24.81 7.86 8.70
N LEU A 176 23.69 7.18 8.47
CA LEU A 176 22.45 7.43 9.21
C LEU A 176 22.63 7.17 10.70
N ASN A 177 23.23 6.04 11.07
CA ASN A 177 23.52 5.72 12.47
C ASN A 177 24.45 6.76 13.11
N LEU A 178 25.45 7.26 12.37
CA LEU A 178 26.35 8.31 12.87
C LEU A 178 25.58 9.61 13.14
N ILE A 179 24.72 10.02 12.21
CA ILE A 179 23.87 11.21 12.35
C ILE A 179 22.90 11.04 13.53
N GLU A 180 22.22 9.91 13.63
CA GLU A 180 21.30 9.64 14.75
C GLU A 180 22.01 9.65 16.09
N ARG A 181 23.19 9.03 16.19
CA ARG A 181 24.01 9.07 17.41
C ARG A 181 24.48 10.48 17.73
N PHE A 182 24.86 11.26 16.73
CA PHE A 182 25.23 12.66 16.92
C PHE A 182 24.05 13.48 17.45
N LEU A 183 22.87 13.37 16.82
CA LEU A 183 21.66 14.06 17.27
C LEU A 183 21.30 13.66 18.70
N TYR A 184 21.33 12.36 19.00
CA TYR A 184 21.06 11.84 20.33
C TYR A 184 22.08 12.32 21.37
N ALA A 185 23.37 12.36 21.04
CA ALA A 185 24.42 12.82 21.95
C ALA A 185 24.21 14.30 22.34
N VAL A 186 23.83 15.15 21.38
CA VAL A 186 23.51 16.56 21.66
C VAL A 186 22.20 16.69 22.43
N ASP A 187 21.16 15.91 22.08
CA ASP A 187 19.89 15.87 22.81
C ASP A 187 20.12 15.51 24.29
N GLU A 188 20.97 14.50 24.56
CA GLU A 188 21.30 14.07 25.92
C GLU A 188 22.17 15.10 26.66
N TRP A 189 23.10 15.77 25.98
CA TRP A 189 23.91 16.85 26.57
C TRP A 189 23.03 18.04 27.01
N LEU A 190 21.98 18.35 26.25
CA LEU A 190 21.02 19.42 26.56
C LEU A 190 19.94 19.00 27.56
N ARG A 191 19.92 17.72 27.97
CA ARG A 191 18.99 17.22 28.97
C ARG A 191 19.33 17.76 30.37
N PHE A 192 18.29 17.97 31.17
CA PHE A 192 18.42 18.46 32.54
C PHE A 192 18.84 17.32 33.49
N HIS A 193 19.93 17.52 34.24
CA HIS A 193 20.35 16.62 35.30
C HIS A 193 20.16 17.27 36.69
N SER A 194 19.91 16.45 37.70
CA SER A 194 19.51 16.90 39.05
C SER A 194 20.62 17.64 39.83
N GLU A 195 21.89 17.52 39.43
CA GLU A 195 23.03 18.13 40.13
C GLU A 195 23.56 19.42 39.44
N GLU A 196 22.83 19.96 38.47
CA GLU A 196 23.29 21.12 37.70
C GLU A 196 22.96 22.47 38.34
N SER A 197 23.82 23.47 38.07
CA SER A 197 23.58 24.85 38.50
C SER A 197 22.40 25.49 37.76
N TRP A 198 21.71 26.43 38.41
CA TRP A 198 20.58 27.18 37.83
C TRP A 198 20.93 27.82 36.47
N LEU A 199 22.15 28.39 36.34
CA LEU A 199 22.61 28.98 35.09
C LEU A 199 22.75 27.95 33.97
N SER A 200 23.22 26.72 34.27
CA SER A 200 23.27 25.61 33.30
C SER A 200 21.88 25.28 32.78
N ILE A 201 20.88 25.20 33.69
CA ILE A 201 19.50 24.88 33.34
C ILE A 201 18.92 25.93 32.38
N VAL A 202 19.11 27.23 32.68
CA VAL A 202 18.59 28.32 31.82
C VAL A 202 19.25 28.29 30.45
N VAL A 203 20.58 28.13 30.38
CA VAL A 203 21.32 28.06 29.11
C VAL A 203 20.87 26.83 28.29
N LYS A 204 20.75 25.66 28.92
CA LYS A 204 20.26 24.43 28.26
C LYS A 204 18.82 24.56 27.79
N ALA A 205 17.96 25.28 28.52
CA ALA A 205 16.58 25.51 28.08
C ALA A 205 16.53 26.34 26.78
N VAL A 206 17.31 27.43 26.71
CA VAL A 206 17.37 28.28 25.51
C VAL A 206 18.00 27.52 24.34
N LEU A 207 19.16 26.88 24.58
CA LEU A 207 19.84 26.08 23.56
C LEU A 207 19.00 24.88 23.12
N GLY A 208 18.25 24.25 24.03
CA GLY A 208 17.35 23.14 23.75
C GLY A 208 16.22 23.51 22.79
N VAL A 209 15.67 24.72 22.88
CA VAL A 209 14.65 25.20 21.93
C VAL A 209 15.25 25.39 20.53
N VAL A 210 16.38 26.07 20.43
CA VAL A 210 17.08 26.27 19.15
C VAL A 210 17.52 24.93 18.55
N TRP A 211 18.07 24.05 19.38
CA TRP A 211 18.52 22.73 18.98
C TRP A 211 17.36 21.83 18.55
N SER A 212 16.21 21.87 19.21
CA SER A 212 15.01 21.12 18.80
C SER A 212 14.62 21.47 17.35
N PHE A 213 14.64 22.75 17.01
CA PHE A 213 14.39 23.21 15.63
C PHE A 213 15.46 22.71 14.65
N VAL A 214 16.75 22.81 15.02
CA VAL A 214 17.87 22.34 14.18
C VAL A 214 17.83 20.82 14.00
N SER A 215 17.63 20.04 15.07
CA SER A 215 17.49 18.58 15.06
C SER A 215 16.33 18.14 14.19
N PHE A 216 15.18 18.81 14.30
CA PHE A 216 14.04 18.58 13.41
C PHE A 216 14.38 18.85 11.95
N LEU A 217 15.05 19.96 11.66
CA LEU A 217 15.46 20.31 10.30
C LEU A 217 16.45 19.28 9.73
N ILE A 218 17.45 18.87 10.51
CA ILE A 218 18.40 17.82 10.11
C ILE A 218 17.66 16.52 9.83
N ARG A 219 16.72 16.09 10.67
CA ARG A 219 15.93 14.87 10.45
C ARG A 219 15.11 14.93 9.17
N ILE A 220 14.50 16.08 8.87
CA ILE A 220 13.81 16.28 7.59
C ILE A 220 14.79 16.16 6.42
N TYR A 221 15.89 16.93 6.43
CA TYR A 221 16.82 16.91 5.31
C TYR A 221 17.47 15.54 5.12
N VAL A 222 17.85 14.86 6.20
CA VAL A 222 18.52 13.56 6.10
C VAL A 222 17.53 12.47 5.68
N ASN A 223 16.43 12.26 6.41
CA ASN A 223 15.56 11.10 6.20
C ASN A 223 14.59 11.29 5.02
N LEU A 224 14.10 12.51 4.81
CA LEU A 224 13.07 12.79 3.81
C LEU A 224 13.67 13.19 2.45
N LEU A 225 14.82 13.88 2.44
CA LEU A 225 15.37 14.52 1.25
C LEU A 225 16.64 13.82 0.74
N ILE A 226 17.68 13.75 1.57
CA ILE A 226 19.02 13.27 1.18
C ILE A 226 19.04 11.74 1.05
N GLU A 227 18.59 11.01 2.07
CA GLU A 227 18.63 9.54 2.09
C GLU A 227 17.90 8.96 0.87
N PRO A 228 16.63 9.31 0.56
CA PRO A 228 15.94 8.71 -0.57
C PRO A 228 16.57 9.07 -1.92
N THR A 229 17.19 10.25 -2.02
CA THR A 229 17.79 10.75 -3.26
C THR A 229 19.09 10.02 -3.59
N PHE A 230 19.91 9.67 -2.61
CA PHE A 230 21.13 8.92 -2.88
C PHE A 230 20.99 7.40 -2.71
N HIS A 231 20.04 6.94 -1.90
CA HIS A 231 19.86 5.52 -1.65
C HIS A 231 19.37 4.81 -2.93
N PRO A 232 20.14 3.88 -3.51
CA PRO A 232 19.90 3.35 -4.86
C PRO A 232 18.52 2.68 -5.00
N VAL A 233 18.09 1.96 -3.96
CA VAL A 233 16.81 1.25 -3.95
C VAL A 233 15.61 2.21 -3.94
N LYS A 234 15.75 3.39 -3.33
CA LYS A 234 14.70 4.42 -3.27
C LYS A 234 14.79 5.35 -4.49
N HIS A 235 16.02 5.67 -4.91
CA HIS A 235 16.30 6.62 -5.97
C HIS A 235 15.80 6.14 -7.33
N PHE A 236 16.26 4.97 -7.78
CA PHE A 236 16.04 4.53 -9.15
C PHE A 236 14.57 4.32 -9.53
N PRO A 237 13.70 3.69 -8.71
CA PRO A 237 12.34 3.40 -9.13
C PRO A 237 11.39 4.60 -9.02
N VAL A 238 11.61 5.51 -8.07
CA VAL A 238 10.64 6.56 -7.72
C VAL A 238 11.22 7.96 -7.85
N VAL A 239 12.36 8.23 -7.21
CA VAL A 239 12.93 9.59 -7.18
C VAL A 239 13.38 10.05 -8.56
N THR A 240 13.93 9.16 -9.40
CA THR A 240 14.29 9.53 -10.79
C THR A 240 13.07 9.93 -11.62
N VAL A 241 11.93 9.27 -11.41
CA VAL A 241 10.66 9.60 -12.08
C VAL A 241 10.16 10.94 -11.56
N ALA A 242 10.16 11.15 -10.24
CA ALA A 242 9.77 12.40 -9.61
C ALA A 242 10.64 13.58 -10.10
N HIS A 243 11.96 13.39 -10.21
CA HIS A 243 12.87 14.37 -10.82
C HIS A 243 12.42 14.72 -12.23
N LYS A 244 12.22 13.74 -13.10
CA LYS A 244 11.82 14.01 -14.49
C LYS A 244 10.48 14.71 -14.61
N MET A 245 9.55 14.43 -13.68
CA MET A 245 8.22 15.04 -13.70
C MET A 245 8.20 16.47 -13.14
N ILE A 246 8.96 16.75 -12.09
CA ILE A 246 8.79 17.98 -11.29
C ILE A 246 9.94 18.97 -11.51
N LEU A 247 11.13 18.49 -11.89
CA LEU A 247 12.32 19.34 -12.11
C LEU A 247 12.10 20.47 -13.11
N PRO A 248 11.38 20.29 -14.24
CA PRO A 248 11.10 21.40 -15.15
C PRO A 248 10.31 22.54 -14.49
N GLY A 249 9.33 22.19 -13.63
CA GLY A 249 8.58 23.17 -12.85
C GLY A 249 9.42 23.83 -11.75
N LEU A 250 10.29 23.06 -11.08
CA LEU A 250 11.20 23.59 -10.06
C LEU A 250 12.25 24.54 -10.65
N VAL A 251 12.77 24.25 -11.84
CA VAL A 251 13.70 25.14 -12.55
C VAL A 251 13.01 26.44 -12.96
N LEU A 252 11.73 26.41 -13.36
CA LEU A 252 10.97 27.64 -13.62
C LEU A 252 10.81 28.51 -12.35
N LEU A 253 10.66 27.87 -11.19
CA LEU A 253 10.53 28.55 -9.88
C LEU A 253 11.88 29.01 -9.29
N GLN A 254 13.01 28.58 -9.86
CA GLN A 254 14.35 28.88 -9.35
C GLN A 254 14.60 30.38 -9.19
N GLY A 255 14.25 31.18 -10.22
CA GLY A 255 14.42 32.63 -10.18
C GLY A 255 13.69 33.28 -9.00
N SER A 256 12.42 32.94 -8.80
CA SER A 256 11.61 33.46 -7.69
C SER A 256 12.17 33.05 -6.32
N MET A 257 12.65 31.81 -6.18
CA MET A 257 13.24 31.33 -4.93
C MET A 257 14.54 32.06 -4.59
N VAL A 258 15.41 32.29 -5.57
CA VAL A 258 16.66 33.05 -5.36
C VAL A 258 16.35 34.50 -4.98
N THR A 259 15.43 35.16 -5.67
CA THR A 259 15.05 36.56 -5.36
C THR A 259 14.52 36.71 -3.95
N LEU A 260 13.77 35.72 -3.45
CA LEU A 260 13.22 35.74 -2.09
C LEU A 260 14.31 35.57 -1.01
N LEU A 261 15.33 34.75 -1.27
CA LEU A 261 16.40 34.44 -0.33
C LEU A 261 17.59 35.42 -0.37
N GLN A 262 17.79 36.07 -1.51
CA GLN A 262 18.91 36.97 -1.76
C GLN A 262 19.07 38.10 -0.71
N PRO A 263 18.01 38.76 -0.20
CA PRO A 263 18.15 39.82 0.80
C PRO A 263 18.75 39.36 2.13
N TYR A 264 18.60 38.08 2.48
CA TYR A 264 19.01 37.52 3.78
C TYR A 264 20.35 36.79 3.72
N LEU A 265 20.65 36.11 2.60
CA LEU A 265 21.79 35.21 2.47
C LEU A 265 22.86 35.74 1.49
N GLY A 266 22.54 36.75 0.68
CA GLY A 266 23.36 37.14 -0.46
C GLY A 266 23.21 36.16 -1.64
N ARG A 267 23.61 36.61 -2.84
CA ARG A 267 23.30 35.91 -4.10
C ARG A 267 23.87 34.49 -4.17
N VAL A 268 25.14 34.31 -3.82
CA VAL A 268 25.84 33.02 -3.95
C VAL A 268 25.22 31.95 -3.03
N LEU A 269 24.93 32.30 -1.78
CA LEU A 269 24.30 31.38 -0.84
C LEU A 269 22.83 31.12 -1.20
N ALA A 270 22.09 32.14 -1.63
CA ALA A 270 20.71 31.97 -2.11
C ALA A 270 20.61 31.03 -3.32
N GLU A 271 21.51 31.17 -4.29
CA GLU A 271 21.61 30.27 -5.44
C GLU A 271 21.97 28.83 -5.00
N SER A 272 22.94 28.68 -4.12
CA SER A 272 23.38 27.37 -3.61
C SER A 272 22.25 26.65 -2.85
N VAL A 273 21.57 27.34 -1.94
CA VAL A 273 20.45 26.79 -1.16
C VAL A 273 19.27 26.44 -2.08
N THR A 274 18.98 27.27 -3.08
CA THR A 274 17.89 27.01 -4.03
C THR A 274 18.18 25.77 -4.85
N TRP A 275 19.37 25.64 -5.44
CA TRP A 275 19.76 24.47 -6.22
C TRP A 275 19.80 23.19 -5.39
N PHE A 276 20.28 23.28 -4.14
CA PHE A 276 20.23 22.17 -3.20
C PHE A 276 18.77 21.69 -3.01
N ASN A 277 17.83 22.59 -2.75
CA ASN A 277 16.43 22.22 -2.59
C ASN A 277 15.82 21.66 -3.87
N ILE A 278 16.07 22.26 -5.03
CA ILE A 278 15.58 21.76 -6.33
C ILE A 278 16.03 20.31 -6.58
N PHE A 279 17.29 20.00 -6.23
CA PHE A 279 17.84 18.66 -6.40
C PHE A 279 17.25 17.65 -5.39
N PHE A 280 17.02 18.05 -4.14
CA PHE A 280 16.62 17.09 -3.10
C PHE A 280 15.11 16.97 -2.87
N ILE A 281 14.29 17.96 -3.25
CA ILE A 281 12.82 17.93 -3.09
C ILE A 281 12.17 16.66 -3.65
N PRO A 282 12.56 16.15 -4.85
CA PRO A 282 11.99 14.91 -5.37
C PRO A 282 12.22 13.69 -4.46
N GLY A 283 13.20 13.74 -3.56
CA GLY A 283 13.47 12.72 -2.53
C GLY A 283 12.26 12.41 -1.65
N ILE A 284 11.40 13.40 -1.39
CA ILE A 284 10.16 13.26 -0.60
C ILE A 284 9.28 12.12 -1.15
N PHE A 285 9.17 12.02 -2.48
CA PHE A 285 8.37 10.98 -3.12
C PHE A 285 8.99 9.60 -2.96
N GLY A 286 10.32 9.50 -3.02
CA GLY A 286 11.06 8.27 -2.76
C GLY A 286 10.82 7.77 -1.34
N PHE A 287 10.91 8.66 -0.36
CA PHE A 287 10.57 8.35 1.03
C PHE A 287 9.12 7.90 1.14
N ALA A 288 8.16 8.72 0.70
CA ALA A 288 6.74 8.46 0.90
C ALA A 288 6.29 7.13 0.28
N VAL A 289 6.67 6.86 -0.97
CA VAL A 289 6.28 5.62 -1.65
C VAL A 289 6.90 4.40 -0.97
N TRP A 290 8.18 4.49 -0.61
CA TRP A 290 8.85 3.38 0.05
C TRP A 290 8.28 3.11 1.43
N GLU A 291 8.14 4.16 2.24
CA GLU A 291 7.65 4.09 3.61
C GLU A 291 6.20 3.60 3.66
N LEU A 292 5.32 4.11 2.78
CA LEU A 292 3.95 3.61 2.65
C LEU A 292 3.92 2.13 2.24
N LYS A 293 4.76 1.74 1.28
CA LYS A 293 4.79 0.37 0.77
C LYS A 293 5.32 -0.63 1.80
N GLU A 294 6.43 -0.33 2.45
CA GLU A 294 7.01 -1.23 3.46
C GLU A 294 6.14 -1.26 4.73
N ASN A 295 5.60 -0.12 5.18
CA ASN A 295 4.64 -0.11 6.27
C ASN A 295 3.37 -0.90 5.92
N TRP A 296 2.87 -0.80 4.68
CA TRP A 296 1.75 -1.63 4.23
C TRP A 296 2.06 -3.12 4.32
N ARG A 297 3.28 -3.54 3.96
CA ARG A 297 3.69 -4.94 4.10
C ARG A 297 3.71 -5.39 5.56
N LEU A 298 4.17 -4.54 6.48
CA LEU A 298 4.11 -4.80 7.92
C LEU A 298 2.67 -4.88 8.43
N TYR A 299 1.78 -4.00 7.97
CA TYR A 299 0.36 -4.09 8.30
C TYR A 299 -0.30 -5.34 7.73
N ALA A 300 0.09 -5.76 6.54
CA ALA A 300 -0.39 -6.98 5.91
C ALA A 300 0.10 -8.23 6.64
N SER A 301 1.35 -8.27 7.08
CA SER A 301 1.91 -9.41 7.84
C SER A 301 1.35 -9.50 9.26
N ASN A 302 1.11 -8.36 9.91
CA ASN A 302 0.50 -8.30 11.24
C ASN A 302 -1.02 -8.48 11.24
N ARG A 303 -1.65 -8.55 10.05
CA ARG A 303 -3.10 -8.74 9.95
C ARG A 303 -3.48 -10.15 10.37
N ARG A 304 -4.47 -10.27 11.26
CA ARG A 304 -5.03 -11.56 11.64
C ARG A 304 -5.66 -12.23 10.40
N PRO A 305 -5.45 -13.54 10.17
CA PRO A 305 -5.93 -14.23 8.98
C PRO A 305 -7.46 -14.38 8.95
N ARG A 306 -8.13 -14.23 10.09
CA ARG A 306 -9.59 -14.32 10.24
C ARG A 306 -10.17 -12.99 10.69
N LEU A 307 -11.45 -12.77 10.38
CA LEU A 307 -12.22 -11.66 10.95
C LEU A 307 -12.30 -11.83 12.47
N MET A 308 -11.79 -10.83 13.19
CA MET A 308 -11.77 -10.78 14.65
C MET A 308 -12.73 -9.71 15.18
N PRO A 309 -13.19 -9.85 16.43
CA PRO A 309 -13.98 -8.82 17.08
C PRO A 309 -13.24 -7.47 17.11
N VAL A 310 -13.96 -6.39 16.83
CA VAL A 310 -13.44 -5.03 16.75
C VAL A 310 -13.93 -4.22 17.95
N ALA A 311 -13.09 -3.30 18.42
CA ALA A 311 -13.47 -2.33 19.43
C ALA A 311 -14.56 -1.38 18.92
N VAL A 312 -15.63 -1.25 19.70
CA VAL A 312 -16.79 -0.37 19.46
C VAL A 312 -16.91 0.67 20.56
N GLY A 313 -16.74 0.28 21.83
CA GLY A 313 -16.85 1.19 22.97
C GLY A 313 -15.71 2.19 23.06
N SER A 314 -15.93 3.32 23.74
CA SER A 314 -14.95 4.38 24.01
C SER A 314 -13.67 3.89 24.72
N HIS A 315 -13.74 2.74 25.39
CA HIS A 315 -12.64 2.11 26.10
C HIS A 315 -12.03 0.90 25.36
N GLY A 316 -12.29 0.77 24.06
CA GLY A 316 -11.76 -0.36 23.27
C GLY A 316 -12.57 -1.67 23.43
N GLU A 317 -13.79 -1.59 23.96
CA GLU A 317 -14.63 -2.74 24.24
C GLU A 317 -15.30 -3.29 22.97
N THR A 318 -15.36 -4.61 22.82
CA THR A 318 -16.15 -5.27 21.76
C THR A 318 -17.63 -5.29 22.11
N VAL A 319 -18.52 -5.54 21.14
CA VAL A 319 -19.97 -5.69 21.39
C VAL A 319 -20.24 -6.78 22.42
N ALA A 320 -19.57 -7.93 22.31
CA ALA A 320 -19.67 -9.00 23.29
C ALA A 320 -19.28 -8.55 24.72
N ARG A 321 -18.22 -7.74 24.86
CA ARG A 321 -17.82 -7.17 26.16
C ARG A 321 -18.79 -6.11 26.68
N LEU A 322 -19.43 -5.33 25.81
CA LEU A 322 -20.45 -4.35 26.24
C LEU A 322 -21.63 -5.04 26.94
N LEU A 323 -22.00 -6.24 26.45
CA LEU A 323 -23.13 -7.01 26.94
C LEU A 323 -22.78 -7.93 28.12
N ARG A 324 -21.65 -8.66 28.06
CA ARG A 324 -21.28 -9.64 29.10
C ARG A 324 -20.91 -8.98 30.43
N PRO A 325 -21.64 -9.26 31.53
CA PRO A 325 -21.28 -8.78 32.86
C PRO A 325 -19.87 -9.27 33.29
N GLY A 326 -19.07 -8.39 33.88
CA GLY A 326 -17.75 -8.75 34.41
C GLY A 326 -17.03 -7.58 35.07
N PHE A 327 -15.86 -7.86 35.67
CA PHE A 327 -15.05 -6.81 36.34
C PHE A 327 -14.65 -5.71 35.37
N TYR A 328 -14.08 -6.08 34.21
CA TYR A 328 -13.65 -5.16 33.14
C TYR A 328 -14.55 -5.24 31.88
N SER A 329 -15.80 -5.68 32.03
CA SER A 329 -16.79 -5.76 30.95
C SER A 329 -18.19 -5.37 31.46
N GLY A 330 -19.21 -5.44 30.61
CA GLY A 330 -20.60 -5.27 31.00
C GLY A 330 -20.99 -3.80 31.17
N THR A 331 -20.52 -2.94 30.27
CA THR A 331 -20.83 -1.50 30.26
C THR A 331 -22.34 -1.26 30.24
N LEU A 332 -23.10 -1.94 29.38
CA LEU A 332 -24.56 -1.82 29.35
C LEU A 332 -25.22 -2.27 30.67
N PRO A 333 -24.96 -3.50 31.18
CA PRO A 333 -25.48 -3.94 32.48
C PRO A 333 -25.16 -2.99 33.64
N LYS A 334 -23.93 -2.46 33.69
CA LYS A 334 -23.48 -1.52 34.73
C LYS A 334 -24.24 -0.19 34.66
N ILE A 335 -24.39 0.37 33.46
CA ILE A 335 -25.13 1.63 33.28
C ILE A 335 -26.61 1.42 33.65
N PHE A 336 -27.25 0.33 33.22
CA PHE A 336 -28.63 0.03 33.59
C PHE A 336 -28.82 -0.28 35.09
N ARG A 337 -27.85 -0.94 35.72
CA ARG A 337 -27.86 -1.15 37.19
C ARG A 337 -27.76 0.19 37.93
N ARG A 338 -26.89 1.09 37.47
CA ARG A 338 -26.74 2.44 38.03
C ARG A 338 -28.01 3.26 37.84
N ARG A 339 -28.63 3.18 36.65
CA ARG A 339 -29.91 3.83 36.33
C ARG A 339 -31.02 3.38 37.28
N ARG A 340 -31.25 2.07 37.41
CA ARG A 340 -32.27 1.51 38.31
C ARG A 340 -32.07 1.95 39.76
N ARG A 341 -30.83 1.92 40.26
CA ARG A 341 -30.49 2.40 41.62
C ARG A 341 -30.85 3.88 41.83
N LEU A 342 -30.65 4.74 40.83
CA LEU A 342 -30.98 6.17 40.90
C LEU A 342 -32.48 6.44 40.76
N GLU A 343 -33.22 5.59 40.05
CA GLU A 343 -34.68 5.69 39.90
C GLU A 343 -35.41 5.34 41.22
N LEU A 344 -34.89 4.40 42.01
CA LEU A 344 -35.43 4.03 43.32
C LEU A 344 -35.22 5.07 44.43
N GLN A 345 -34.40 6.10 44.20
CA GLN A 345 -34.10 7.13 45.19
C GLN A 345 -35.02 8.34 45.05
N GLN A 346 -35.38 8.97 46.18
CA GLN A 346 -36.18 10.21 46.20
C GLN A 346 -35.53 11.32 45.36
N PRO A 347 -36.33 12.15 44.67
CA PRO A 347 -35.83 13.21 43.79
C PRO A 347 -35.04 14.27 44.58
N SER A 348 -33.87 14.67 44.06
CA SER A 348 -33.08 15.81 44.56
C SER A 348 -32.24 16.42 43.43
N PHE A 349 -31.82 17.68 43.56
CA PHE A 349 -31.06 18.39 42.52
C PHE A 349 -29.76 17.67 42.12
N ARG A 350 -28.97 17.21 43.10
CA ARG A 350 -27.75 16.42 42.85
C ARG A 350 -28.06 15.11 42.12
N ARG A 351 -29.18 14.46 42.45
CA ARG A 351 -29.61 13.21 41.81
C ARG A 351 -30.12 13.45 40.38
N PHE A 352 -30.70 14.61 40.08
CA PHE A 352 -31.07 14.99 38.72
C PHE A 352 -29.84 15.04 37.80
N SER A 353 -28.76 15.69 38.24
CA SER A 353 -27.49 15.72 37.51
C SER A 353 -26.91 14.32 37.28
N MET A 354 -26.94 13.46 38.32
CA MET A 354 -26.49 12.07 38.20
C MET A 354 -27.33 11.24 37.22
N ARG A 355 -28.66 11.41 37.21
CA ARG A 355 -29.56 10.76 36.23
C ARG A 355 -29.23 11.20 34.80
N ARG A 356 -28.99 12.49 34.59
CA ARG A 356 -28.58 13.03 33.28
C ARG A 356 -27.21 12.49 32.82
N SER A 357 -26.25 12.38 33.74
CA SER A 357 -24.95 11.77 33.46
C SER A 357 -25.08 10.30 33.02
N VAL A 358 -25.93 9.51 33.69
CA VAL A 358 -26.19 8.12 33.31
C VAL A 358 -26.90 8.01 31.96
N GLN A 359 -27.86 8.89 31.68
CA GLN A 359 -28.50 8.95 30.35
C GLN A 359 -27.48 9.29 29.27
N SER A 360 -26.62 10.30 29.49
CA SER A 360 -25.56 10.65 28.55
C SER A 360 -24.56 9.51 28.30
N GLN A 361 -24.26 8.70 29.33
CA GLN A 361 -23.44 7.49 29.16
C GLN A 361 -24.13 6.45 28.26
N LEU A 362 -25.46 6.25 28.41
CA LEU A 362 -26.22 5.37 27.51
C LEU A 362 -26.22 5.91 26.08
N ASP A 363 -26.49 7.20 25.90
CA ASP A 363 -26.54 7.84 24.58
C ASP A 363 -25.19 7.72 23.87
N HIS A 364 -24.08 7.88 24.61
CA HIS A 364 -22.73 7.71 24.06
C HIS A 364 -22.46 6.28 23.57
N VAL A 365 -22.89 5.26 24.33
CA VAL A 365 -22.75 3.86 23.93
C VAL A 365 -23.65 3.54 22.72
N GLN A 366 -24.89 4.03 22.71
CA GLN A 366 -25.80 3.87 21.57
C GLN A 366 -25.25 4.53 20.30
N GLU A 367 -24.64 5.70 20.41
CA GLU A 367 -24.02 6.40 19.28
C GLU A 367 -22.76 5.67 18.79
N ALA A 368 -21.95 5.11 19.69
CA ALA A 368 -20.82 4.27 19.32
C ALA A 368 -21.26 3.02 18.53
N ILE A 369 -22.32 2.33 19.00
CA ILE A 369 -22.91 1.19 18.29
C ILE A 369 -23.48 1.63 16.94
N ARG A 370 -24.19 2.77 16.88
CA ARG A 370 -24.74 3.32 15.64
C ARG A 370 -23.63 3.60 14.61
N ASN A 371 -22.54 4.23 15.03
CA ASN A 371 -21.41 4.53 14.16
C ASN A 371 -20.71 3.27 13.69
N PHE A 372 -20.60 2.25 14.55
CA PHE A 372 -20.11 0.94 14.17
C PHE A 372 -21.02 0.26 13.14
N VAL A 373 -22.35 0.23 13.32
CA VAL A 373 -23.30 -0.31 12.34
C VAL A 373 -23.19 0.43 11.00
N LYS A 374 -23.14 1.77 11.02
CA LYS A 374 -22.95 2.57 9.80
C LYS A 374 -21.66 2.20 9.07
N ARG A 375 -20.54 2.10 9.79
CA ARG A 375 -19.21 1.85 9.21
C ARG A 375 -19.02 0.41 8.72
N ASP A 376 -19.47 -0.57 9.51
CA ASP A 376 -19.10 -1.97 9.30
C ASP A 376 -20.21 -2.82 8.67
N LEU A 377 -21.47 -2.37 8.67
CA LEU A 377 -22.58 -3.04 8.00
C LEU A 377 -23.12 -2.21 6.82
N ILE A 378 -23.61 -0.99 7.08
CA ILE A 378 -24.28 -0.17 6.05
C ILE A 378 -23.31 0.20 4.94
N ARG A 379 -22.08 0.63 5.28
CA ARG A 379 -21.07 1.00 4.27
C ARG A 379 -20.64 -0.18 3.41
N VAL A 380 -20.64 -1.39 3.97
CA VAL A 380 -20.31 -2.63 3.23
C VAL A 380 -21.44 -2.95 2.25
N LEU A 381 -22.70 -2.85 2.67
CA LEU A 381 -23.85 -3.03 1.78
C LEU A 381 -23.86 -2.00 0.64
N GLN A 382 -23.47 -0.76 0.92
CA GLN A 382 -23.33 0.30 -0.09
C GLN A 382 -22.24 0.04 -1.14
N LEU A 383 -21.34 -0.93 -0.95
CA LEU A 383 -20.40 -1.36 -2.00
C LEU A 383 -21.09 -2.15 -3.11
N CYS A 384 -22.26 -2.73 -2.82
CA CYS A 384 -23.05 -3.50 -3.76
C CYS A 384 -24.06 -2.58 -4.47
N PRO A 385 -24.01 -2.45 -5.82
CA PRO A 385 -24.93 -1.60 -6.57
C PRO A 385 -26.42 -1.92 -6.37
N VAL A 386 -26.77 -3.15 -5.97
CA VAL A 386 -28.16 -3.57 -5.69
C VAL A 386 -28.81 -2.83 -4.52
N TRP A 387 -28.01 -2.18 -3.66
CA TRP A 387 -28.49 -1.34 -2.57
C TRP A 387 -28.53 0.15 -2.95
N ALA A 388 -27.99 0.52 -4.12
CA ALA A 388 -28.06 1.89 -4.61
C ALA A 388 -29.52 2.30 -4.79
N GLY A 389 -29.88 3.47 -4.26
CA GLY A 389 -31.25 3.97 -4.38
C GLY A 389 -32.28 3.32 -3.46
N THR A 390 -31.90 2.44 -2.52
CA THR A 390 -32.83 1.93 -1.48
C THR A 390 -32.98 2.87 -0.28
N GLY A 391 -32.04 3.82 -0.12
CA GLY A 391 -31.95 4.71 1.03
C GLY A 391 -31.51 4.02 2.33
N ILE A 392 -30.87 2.84 2.24
CA ILE A 392 -30.47 2.04 3.39
C ILE A 392 -29.65 2.83 4.42
N ARG A 393 -30.13 2.84 5.67
CA ARG A 393 -29.50 3.58 6.78
C ARG A 393 -29.80 2.94 8.14
N CYS A 394 -28.91 3.17 9.10
CA CYS A 394 -29.16 2.83 10.51
C CYS A 394 -30.02 3.92 11.17
N ALA A 395 -31.25 3.56 11.56
CA ALA A 395 -32.27 4.49 12.03
C ALA A 395 -32.26 4.69 13.54
N ARG A 396 -32.36 3.62 14.33
CA ARG A 396 -32.34 3.70 15.79
C ARG A 396 -31.55 2.55 16.39
N VAL A 397 -30.83 2.85 17.46
CA VAL A 397 -30.24 1.84 18.34
C VAL A 397 -30.92 1.98 19.69
N SER A 398 -31.54 0.90 20.17
CA SER A 398 -32.24 0.89 21.47
C SER A 398 -31.58 -0.15 22.36
N SER A 399 -31.04 0.27 23.49
CA SER A 399 -30.35 -0.63 24.43
C SER A 399 -31.24 -1.01 25.61
N ALA A 400 -31.01 -2.20 26.15
CA ALA A 400 -31.54 -2.71 27.41
C ALA A 400 -30.40 -3.22 28.31
N SER A 401 -30.73 -3.88 29.42
CA SER A 401 -29.73 -4.30 30.43
C SER A 401 -28.75 -5.34 29.90
N ASN A 402 -29.22 -6.31 29.11
CA ASN A 402 -28.45 -7.41 28.54
C ASN A 402 -28.66 -7.55 27.03
N SER A 403 -29.25 -6.56 26.36
CA SER A 403 -29.49 -6.61 24.93
C SER A 403 -29.48 -5.22 24.31
N PHE A 404 -29.40 -5.17 22.98
CA PHE A 404 -29.75 -3.99 22.21
C PHE A 404 -30.36 -4.39 20.86
N LEU A 405 -31.16 -3.48 20.34
CA LEU A 405 -31.83 -3.57 19.06
C LEU A 405 -31.23 -2.54 18.10
N VAL A 406 -31.06 -2.92 16.85
CA VAL A 406 -30.64 -2.04 15.75
C VAL A 406 -31.72 -2.07 14.69
N ASP A 407 -32.35 -0.91 14.45
CA ASP A 407 -33.31 -0.71 13.38
C ASP A 407 -32.56 -0.18 12.13
N ILE A 408 -32.69 -0.93 11.03
CA ILE A 408 -32.17 -0.57 9.71
C ILE A 408 -33.36 -0.24 8.82
N GLU A 409 -33.42 0.99 8.32
CA GLU A 409 -34.48 1.44 7.44
C GLU A 409 -34.02 1.44 5.99
N CYS A 410 -34.92 1.03 5.10
CA CYS A 410 -34.77 1.12 3.64
C CYS A 410 -36.01 1.79 3.06
N PRO A 411 -36.14 3.13 3.17
CA PRO A 411 -37.40 3.85 2.91
C PRO A 411 -37.98 3.61 1.51
N LEU A 412 -37.11 3.35 0.52
CA LEU A 412 -37.52 3.13 -0.87
C LEU A 412 -37.80 1.65 -1.19
N LEU A 413 -37.56 0.74 -0.24
CA LEU A 413 -37.89 -0.69 -0.35
C LEU A 413 -39.16 -1.04 0.44
N GLY A 414 -39.36 -0.42 1.60
CA GLY A 414 -40.56 -0.58 2.41
C GLY A 414 -40.52 0.24 3.71
N GLU A 415 -41.68 0.47 4.30
CA GLU A 415 -41.82 1.34 5.48
C GLU A 415 -41.32 0.70 6.78
N GLU A 416 -41.45 -0.62 6.93
CA GLU A 416 -41.04 -1.32 8.15
C GLU A 416 -39.52 -1.56 8.19
N PRO A 417 -38.83 -1.20 9.28
CA PRO A 417 -37.40 -1.42 9.41
C PRO A 417 -37.05 -2.90 9.65
N ILE A 418 -35.85 -3.28 9.21
CA ILE A 418 -35.21 -4.53 9.60
C ILE A 418 -34.70 -4.36 11.02
N ARG A 419 -35.11 -5.24 11.93
CA ARG A 419 -34.69 -5.17 13.34
C ARG A 419 -33.74 -6.31 13.66
N LEU A 420 -32.50 -5.94 14.00
CA LEU A 420 -31.51 -6.87 14.50
C LEU A 420 -31.48 -6.83 16.03
N LEU A 421 -31.52 -8.00 16.66
CA LEU A 421 -31.40 -8.18 18.11
C LEU A 421 -30.05 -8.76 18.45
N PHE A 422 -29.42 -8.18 19.47
CA PHE A 422 -28.19 -8.67 20.08
C PHE A 422 -28.44 -8.82 21.56
N GLN A 423 -28.24 -10.01 22.10
CA GLN A 423 -28.58 -10.32 23.48
C GLN A 423 -27.52 -11.19 24.13
N GLU A 424 -27.26 -10.93 25.40
CA GLU A 424 -26.56 -11.85 26.28
C GLU A 424 -27.59 -12.75 26.98
N GLN A 425 -27.39 -14.05 26.82
CA GLN A 425 -28.26 -15.12 27.31
C GLN A 425 -27.38 -16.18 27.98
N SER A 426 -27.43 -16.24 29.30
CA SER A 426 -26.72 -17.24 30.12
C SER A 426 -25.21 -17.34 29.84
N GLY A 427 -24.52 -16.22 29.59
CA GLY A 427 -23.11 -16.16 29.26
C GLY A 427 -22.80 -16.15 27.75
N TRP A 428 -23.78 -16.46 26.89
CA TRP A 428 -23.63 -16.47 25.44
C TRP A 428 -24.11 -15.15 24.83
N VAL A 429 -23.39 -14.63 23.83
CA VAL A 429 -23.83 -13.47 23.06
C VAL A 429 -24.44 -13.95 21.76
N VAL A 430 -25.75 -13.75 21.64
CA VAL A 430 -26.58 -14.25 20.54
C VAL A 430 -27.06 -13.07 19.71
N ALA A 431 -27.02 -13.21 18.38
CA ALA A 431 -27.60 -12.24 17.46
C ALA A 431 -28.65 -12.89 16.55
N GLY A 432 -29.57 -12.09 16.04
CA GLY A 432 -30.52 -12.52 15.02
C GLY A 432 -31.37 -11.37 14.52
N VAL A 433 -32.23 -11.66 13.56
CA VAL A 433 -33.25 -10.79 12.98
C VAL A 433 -34.53 -11.00 13.78
N ASP A 434 -34.85 -10.05 14.66
CA ASP A 434 -36.12 -10.05 15.42
C ASP A 434 -37.30 -9.79 14.49
N ARG A 435 -37.14 -8.89 13.51
CA ARG A 435 -38.15 -8.60 12.49
C ARG A 435 -37.52 -8.36 11.12
N PRO A 436 -37.97 -9.07 10.07
CA PRO A 436 -37.43 -8.88 8.72
C PRO A 436 -37.87 -7.56 8.07
N GLY A 437 -39.05 -7.02 8.44
CA GLY A 437 -39.53 -5.71 7.95
C GLY A 437 -39.56 -5.61 6.43
N CYS A 438 -38.90 -4.59 5.88
CA CYS A 438 -38.80 -4.33 4.44
C CYS A 438 -38.11 -5.43 3.62
N LEU A 439 -37.44 -6.41 4.24
CA LEU A 439 -36.83 -7.54 3.53
C LEU A 439 -37.82 -8.40 2.76
N ARG A 440 -39.12 -8.34 3.09
CA ARG A 440 -40.19 -9.01 2.33
C ARG A 440 -40.24 -8.58 0.85
N PHE A 441 -39.72 -7.39 0.52
CA PHE A 441 -39.67 -6.86 -0.84
C PHE A 441 -38.26 -6.94 -1.45
N ALA A 442 -37.28 -7.46 -0.71
CA ALA A 442 -35.90 -7.51 -1.16
C ALA A 442 -35.71 -8.54 -2.28
N SER A 443 -34.87 -8.20 -3.26
CA SER A 443 -34.47 -9.16 -4.30
C SER A 443 -33.57 -10.25 -3.72
N ALA A 444 -33.41 -11.37 -4.44
CA ALA A 444 -32.52 -12.45 -4.03
C ALA A 444 -31.05 -11.98 -3.89
N ASP A 445 -30.59 -11.04 -4.73
CA ASP A 445 -29.25 -10.46 -4.65
C ASP A 445 -29.08 -9.58 -3.40
N GLN A 446 -30.13 -8.83 -3.02
CA GLN A 446 -30.15 -8.05 -1.79
C GLN A 446 -30.09 -8.96 -0.56
N LEU A 447 -30.92 -10.00 -0.51
CA LEU A 447 -30.91 -10.95 0.62
C LEU A 447 -29.54 -11.63 0.78
N ARG A 448 -28.91 -12.07 -0.32
CA ARG A 448 -27.57 -12.68 -0.29
C ARG A 448 -26.50 -11.72 0.21
N SER A 449 -26.46 -10.51 -0.36
CA SER A 449 -25.47 -9.52 0.06
C SER A 449 -25.68 -9.09 1.51
N LEU A 450 -26.93 -9.04 1.99
CA LEU A 450 -27.23 -8.85 3.41
C LEU A 450 -26.71 -9.99 4.27
N GLN A 451 -26.97 -11.24 3.90
CA GLN A 451 -26.50 -12.41 4.62
C GLN A 451 -24.97 -12.40 4.75
N HIS A 452 -24.25 -12.13 3.65
CA HIS A 452 -22.79 -11.99 3.70
C HIS A 452 -22.36 -10.80 4.57
N ALA A 453 -23.03 -9.65 4.47
CA ALA A 453 -22.70 -8.48 5.28
C ALA A 453 -22.89 -8.75 6.78
N LEU A 454 -23.99 -9.41 7.15
CA LEU A 454 -24.30 -9.83 8.52
C LEU A 454 -23.28 -10.84 9.04
N GLU A 455 -22.86 -11.82 8.22
CA GLU A 455 -21.79 -12.75 8.59
C GLU A 455 -20.56 -11.97 9.08
N GLY A 456 -19.99 -11.11 8.24
CA GLY A 456 -18.79 -10.35 8.64
C GLY A 456 -19.04 -9.36 9.78
N PHE A 457 -20.23 -8.76 9.85
CA PHE A 457 -20.60 -7.86 10.93
C PHE A 457 -20.68 -8.59 12.28
N TYR A 458 -21.34 -9.75 12.33
CA TYR A 458 -21.43 -10.59 13.53
C TYR A 458 -20.05 -11.09 13.99
N ARG A 459 -19.13 -11.40 13.06
CA ARG A 459 -17.73 -11.71 13.40
C ARG A 459 -17.05 -10.55 14.12
N LYS A 460 -17.22 -9.33 13.60
CA LYS A 460 -16.65 -8.11 14.19
C LYS A 460 -17.32 -7.72 15.52
N CYS A 461 -18.57 -8.09 15.73
CA CYS A 461 -19.24 -7.97 17.04
C CYS A 461 -18.67 -8.95 18.08
N GLY A 462 -18.19 -10.11 17.63
CA GLY A 462 -17.82 -11.24 18.49
C GLY A 462 -19.03 -12.02 19.00
N ILE A 463 -20.01 -12.25 18.11
CA ILE A 463 -21.20 -13.06 18.40
C ILE A 463 -20.79 -14.53 18.54
N ASP A 464 -21.35 -15.21 19.55
CA ASP A 464 -21.12 -16.63 19.77
C ASP A 464 -22.05 -17.50 18.91
N MET A 465 -23.33 -17.13 18.85
CA MET A 465 -24.37 -17.86 18.14
C MET A 465 -25.30 -16.92 17.35
N VAL A 466 -25.75 -17.37 16.19
CA VAL A 466 -26.73 -16.67 15.35
C VAL A 466 -28.02 -17.49 15.36
N ARG A 467 -29.17 -16.87 15.68
CA ARG A 467 -30.44 -17.60 15.87
C ARG A 467 -30.86 -18.36 14.62
N GLU A 468 -30.80 -17.73 13.46
CA GLU A 468 -31.17 -18.32 12.17
C GLU A 468 -30.28 -19.52 11.83
N GLN A 469 -29.00 -19.47 12.20
CA GLN A 469 -28.07 -20.58 12.00
C GLN A 469 -28.39 -21.73 12.96
N LEU A 470 -28.66 -21.45 14.23
CA LEU A 470 -29.03 -22.44 15.23
C LEU A 470 -30.35 -23.14 14.86
N GLU A 471 -31.34 -22.37 14.44
CA GLU A 471 -32.66 -22.84 14.00
C GLU A 471 -32.54 -23.67 12.72
N SER A 472 -31.85 -23.17 11.68
CA SER A 472 -31.71 -23.93 10.43
C SER A 472 -30.87 -25.20 10.57
N ALA A 473 -29.81 -25.19 11.37
CA ALA A 473 -28.87 -26.30 11.45
C ALA A 473 -29.22 -27.36 12.50
N PHE A 474 -29.96 -27.01 13.55
CA PHE A 474 -30.17 -27.92 14.68
C PHE A 474 -31.60 -27.91 15.23
N VAL A 475 -32.15 -26.76 15.60
CA VAL A 475 -33.40 -26.69 16.40
C VAL A 475 -34.67 -26.78 15.55
N HIS A 476 -34.59 -26.35 14.28
CA HIS A 476 -35.73 -26.17 13.38
C HIS A 476 -36.81 -25.29 14.02
N ASP A 477 -38.08 -25.70 13.95
CA ASP A 477 -39.21 -24.92 14.45
C ASP A 477 -39.55 -25.19 15.93
N HIS A 478 -38.69 -25.90 16.65
CA HIS A 478 -38.95 -26.24 18.05
C HIS A 478 -38.62 -25.08 19.01
N PRO A 479 -39.48 -24.80 20.01
CA PRO A 479 -39.12 -23.87 21.08
C PRO A 479 -37.85 -24.30 21.81
N TYR A 480 -37.00 -23.34 22.15
CA TYR A 480 -35.71 -23.62 22.78
C TYR A 480 -35.25 -22.51 23.72
N ASP A 481 -34.33 -22.86 24.62
CA ASP A 481 -33.63 -21.91 25.50
C ASP A 481 -32.13 -22.23 25.57
N ILE A 482 -31.32 -21.17 25.68
CA ILE A 482 -29.86 -21.25 25.74
C ILE A 482 -29.45 -21.05 27.21
N ASN A 483 -29.01 -22.13 27.83
CA ASN A 483 -28.41 -22.13 29.15
C ASN A 483 -26.89 -21.99 29.07
N GLY A 484 -26.25 -21.80 30.23
CA GLY A 484 -24.79 -21.59 30.28
C GLY A 484 -24.00 -22.78 29.71
N GLU A 485 -24.44 -24.00 29.99
CA GLU A 485 -23.75 -25.22 29.58
C GLU A 485 -24.50 -26.06 28.55
N SER A 486 -25.77 -25.77 28.30
CA SER A 486 -26.64 -26.60 27.47
C SER A 486 -27.65 -25.78 26.67
N LEU A 487 -28.13 -26.38 25.60
CA LEU A 487 -29.27 -25.94 24.81
C LEU A 487 -30.43 -26.87 25.15
N VAL A 488 -31.56 -26.31 25.60
CA VAL A 488 -32.77 -27.07 25.91
C VAL A 488 -33.77 -26.84 24.79
N VAL A 489 -34.32 -27.92 24.24
CA VAL A 489 -35.30 -27.90 23.15
C VAL A 489 -36.54 -28.65 23.60
N TRP A 490 -37.72 -28.06 23.39
CA TRP A 490 -39.01 -28.66 23.71
C TRP A 490 -39.71 -29.12 22.42
N PRO A 491 -39.64 -30.42 22.06
CA PRO A 491 -40.24 -30.92 20.84
C PRO A 491 -41.77 -30.76 20.89
N GLY A 492 -42.37 -30.27 19.81
CA GLY A 492 -43.82 -30.08 19.70
C GLY A 492 -44.42 -28.91 20.51
N GLY A 493 -43.61 -28.20 21.30
CA GLY A 493 -44.03 -26.96 21.98
C GLY A 493 -44.97 -27.12 23.17
N ASP A 494 -45.13 -28.34 23.71
CA ASP A 494 -45.94 -28.60 24.90
C ASP A 494 -45.21 -28.30 26.22
N PHE A 495 -43.91 -27.99 26.14
CA PHE A 495 -42.99 -27.74 27.26
C PHE A 495 -42.90 -28.87 28.29
N ARG A 496 -43.36 -30.09 27.96
CA ARG A 496 -43.36 -31.23 28.89
C ARG A 496 -42.11 -32.08 28.78
N ARG A 497 -41.53 -32.16 27.59
CA ARG A 497 -40.36 -32.98 27.29
C ARG A 497 -39.17 -32.08 26.97
N GLU A 498 -38.03 -32.37 27.58
CA GLU A 498 -36.80 -31.60 27.40
C GLU A 498 -35.76 -32.45 26.70
N ILE A 499 -35.31 -31.95 25.55
CA ILE A 499 -34.17 -32.48 24.83
C ILE A 499 -33.00 -31.54 25.07
N VAL A 500 -31.95 -32.05 25.71
CA VAL A 500 -30.80 -31.26 26.15
C VAL A 500 -29.59 -31.60 25.28
N ALA A 501 -28.96 -30.58 24.71
CA ALA A 501 -27.69 -30.70 23.99
C ALA A 501 -26.60 -29.89 24.71
N LEU A 502 -25.53 -30.55 25.15
CA LEU A 502 -24.46 -29.88 25.89
C LEU A 502 -23.63 -28.96 24.99
N LEU A 503 -23.63 -27.67 25.32
CA LEU A 503 -22.85 -26.62 24.66
C LEU A 503 -21.39 -26.59 25.12
N VAL A 504 -20.95 -27.44 26.05
CA VAL A 504 -19.53 -27.52 26.45
C VAL A 504 -18.82 -28.68 25.76
N GLN A 505 -19.57 -29.66 25.23
CA GLN A 505 -19.00 -30.84 24.62
C GLN A 505 -18.30 -30.50 23.30
N LYS A 506 -17.06 -30.99 23.14
CA LYS A 506 -16.25 -30.71 21.96
C LYS A 506 -16.75 -31.49 20.75
N ARG A 507 -16.59 -30.89 19.56
CA ARG A 507 -16.86 -31.44 18.21
C ARG A 507 -18.32 -31.59 17.82
N GLN A 508 -19.15 -32.30 18.59
CA GLN A 508 -20.54 -32.58 18.22
C GLN A 508 -21.51 -32.18 19.32
N LEU A 509 -22.63 -31.60 18.89
CA LEU A 509 -23.82 -31.38 19.72
C LEU A 509 -24.67 -32.64 19.64
N ARG A 510 -24.84 -33.30 20.79
CA ARG A 510 -25.62 -34.54 20.91
C ARG A 510 -26.87 -34.25 21.73
N PRO A 511 -28.05 -34.23 21.11
CA PRO A 511 -29.30 -34.09 21.84
C PRO A 511 -29.62 -35.37 22.62
N LEU A 512 -29.98 -35.22 23.89
CA LEU A 512 -30.38 -36.29 24.80
C LEU A 512 -31.76 -35.97 25.40
N PRO A 513 -32.67 -36.95 25.54
CA PRO A 513 -32.52 -38.36 25.18
C PRO A 513 -32.51 -38.62 23.66
N ALA A 514 -31.63 -39.53 23.19
CA ALA A 514 -31.38 -39.73 21.75
C ALA A 514 -32.60 -40.25 20.97
N ALA A 515 -33.40 -41.15 21.57
CA ALA A 515 -34.59 -41.70 20.92
C ALA A 515 -35.66 -40.63 20.65
N GLU A 516 -35.89 -39.76 21.64
CA GLU A 516 -36.84 -38.64 21.53
C GLU A 516 -36.32 -37.57 20.57
N ALA A 517 -35.02 -37.28 20.61
CA ALA A 517 -34.37 -36.37 19.68
C ALA A 517 -34.52 -36.83 18.22
N GLN A 518 -34.29 -38.11 17.95
CA GLN A 518 -34.45 -38.66 16.60
C GLN A 518 -35.91 -38.59 16.12
N GLN A 519 -36.88 -38.82 17.01
CA GLN A 519 -38.31 -38.66 16.68
C GLN A 519 -38.68 -37.20 16.39
N ALA A 520 -38.03 -36.25 17.07
CA ALA A 520 -38.18 -34.82 16.84
C ALA A 520 -37.34 -34.29 15.66
N GLY A 521 -36.61 -35.14 14.94
CA GLY A 521 -35.73 -34.72 13.84
C GLY A 521 -34.45 -34.00 14.29
N LEU A 522 -34.15 -33.96 15.58
CA LEU A 522 -32.94 -33.36 16.15
C LEU A 522 -31.77 -34.35 16.04
N LEU A 523 -30.99 -34.24 14.98
CA LEU A 523 -29.85 -35.12 14.72
C LEU A 523 -28.55 -34.58 15.34
N PRO A 524 -27.62 -35.47 15.78
CA PRO A 524 -26.29 -35.06 16.20
C PRO A 524 -25.60 -34.26 15.10
N THR A 525 -25.19 -33.02 15.42
CA THR A 525 -24.67 -32.07 14.45
C THR A 525 -23.30 -31.56 14.89
N ASP A 526 -22.44 -31.27 13.92
CA ASP A 526 -21.14 -30.69 14.21
C ASP A 526 -21.30 -29.29 14.83
N ARG A 527 -20.57 -29.07 15.92
CA ARG A 527 -20.68 -27.87 16.74
C ARG A 527 -20.39 -26.59 15.97
N GLN A 528 -19.49 -26.64 14.98
CA GLN A 528 -19.13 -25.47 14.16
C GLN A 528 -20.28 -24.99 13.27
N LEU A 529 -21.26 -25.85 12.98
CA LEU A 529 -22.46 -25.51 12.24
C LEU A 529 -23.50 -24.80 13.11
N VAL A 530 -23.36 -24.85 14.44
CA VAL A 530 -24.30 -24.22 15.38
C VAL A 530 -23.66 -23.03 16.09
N ILE A 531 -22.43 -23.19 16.57
CA ILE A 531 -21.69 -22.13 17.24
C ILE A 531 -20.95 -21.32 16.21
N PHE A 532 -21.57 -20.20 15.85
CA PHE A 532 -21.07 -19.27 14.87
C PHE A 532 -19.59 -18.98 15.09
N ASN A 533 -19.17 -18.59 16.30
CA ASN A 533 -17.78 -18.21 16.60
C ASN A 533 -16.71 -19.26 16.22
N GLU A 534 -17.05 -20.54 16.14
CA GLU A 534 -16.08 -21.60 15.81
C GLU A 534 -15.80 -21.75 14.31
N SER A 535 -16.76 -21.45 13.43
CA SER A 535 -16.60 -21.69 11.97
C SER A 535 -15.63 -20.73 11.27
N GLY A 536 -15.41 -19.53 11.82
CA GLY A 536 -14.36 -18.57 11.43
C GLY A 536 -14.34 -18.10 9.96
N THR A 537 -14.44 -16.80 9.72
CA THR A 537 -14.38 -16.24 8.35
C THR A 537 -12.97 -15.76 8.01
N VAL A 538 -12.37 -16.30 6.94
CA VAL A 538 -11.02 -15.90 6.47
C VAL A 538 -11.06 -14.51 5.85
N TRP A 539 -10.10 -13.66 6.21
CA TRP A 539 -10.05 -12.25 5.80
C TRP A 539 -9.86 -12.08 4.28
N SER A 540 -9.03 -12.91 3.63
CA SER A 540 -8.83 -12.85 2.18
C SER A 540 -10.10 -13.16 1.39
N ASP A 541 -10.86 -14.14 1.87
CA ASP A 541 -12.10 -14.57 1.22
C ASP A 541 -13.19 -13.54 1.44
N TRP A 542 -13.23 -12.93 2.64
CA TRP A 542 -14.06 -11.77 2.92
C TRP A 542 -13.82 -10.63 1.94
N ILE A 543 -12.55 -10.21 1.73
CA ILE A 543 -12.24 -9.14 0.77
C ILE A 543 -12.71 -9.52 -0.63
N ARG A 544 -12.36 -10.72 -1.09
CA ARG A 544 -12.69 -11.18 -2.45
C ARG A 544 -14.19 -11.15 -2.74
N ARG A 545 -15.02 -11.45 -1.74
CA ARG A 545 -16.48 -11.36 -1.85
C ARG A 545 -16.95 -9.94 -2.20
N TRP A 546 -16.31 -8.91 -1.64
CA TRP A 546 -16.72 -7.51 -1.80
C TRP A 546 -15.98 -6.76 -2.92
N GLU A 547 -14.94 -7.35 -3.51
CA GLU A 547 -14.26 -6.79 -4.68
C GLU A 547 -15.16 -6.85 -5.92
N THR A 548 -15.20 -5.74 -6.67
CA THR A 548 -16.01 -5.64 -7.89
C THR A 548 -15.39 -6.51 -8.99
N GLY A 549 -16.14 -7.51 -9.45
CA GLY A 549 -15.72 -8.40 -10.53
C GLY A 549 -15.81 -7.76 -11.92
N ALA A 550 -15.38 -8.50 -12.95
CA ALA A 550 -15.43 -8.06 -14.34
C ALA A 550 -16.86 -7.73 -14.85
N GLN A 551 -17.89 -8.27 -14.20
CA GLN A 551 -19.31 -8.03 -14.50
C GLN A 551 -19.88 -6.77 -13.82
N GLY A 552 -19.08 -6.03 -13.04
CA GLY A 552 -19.51 -4.79 -12.38
C GLY A 552 -20.26 -4.97 -11.04
N LEU A 553 -20.56 -6.22 -10.63
CA LEU A 553 -21.12 -6.54 -9.31
C LEU A 553 -20.08 -7.28 -8.44
N PRO A 554 -20.06 -7.04 -7.11
CA PRO A 554 -19.28 -7.86 -6.19
C PRO A 554 -19.79 -9.31 -6.15
N GLN A 555 -18.90 -10.28 -5.86
CA GLN A 555 -19.29 -11.69 -5.70
C GLN A 555 -20.33 -11.89 -4.58
N ALA A 556 -20.32 -11.03 -3.55
CA ALA A 556 -21.31 -11.02 -2.48
C ALA A 556 -22.75 -10.79 -2.97
N CYS A 557 -22.91 -10.24 -4.17
CA CYS A 557 -24.20 -10.01 -4.81
C CYS A 557 -24.56 -11.10 -5.84
N LEU A 558 -23.60 -11.88 -6.33
CA LEU A 558 -23.80 -12.87 -7.40
C LEU A 558 -24.10 -14.26 -6.85
N GLN A 559 -24.85 -15.08 -7.58
CA GLN A 559 -24.90 -16.52 -7.31
C GLN A 559 -23.51 -17.13 -7.56
N ALA A 560 -23.06 -18.01 -6.66
CA ALA A 560 -21.93 -18.88 -6.97
C ALA A 560 -22.27 -19.70 -8.22
N PRO A 561 -21.36 -19.82 -9.21
CA PRO A 561 -21.55 -20.81 -10.26
C PRO A 561 -21.63 -22.19 -9.57
N GLY A 562 -22.76 -22.87 -9.75
CA GLY A 562 -23.00 -24.21 -9.22
C GLY A 562 -22.03 -25.23 -9.78
#